data_AF-A0A9R1WXU5-F1
#
_entry.id   AF-A0A9R1WXU5-F1
#
_cell.length_a   1.000
_cell.length_b   1.000
_cell.length_c   1.000
_cell.angle_alpha   90.00
_cell.angle_beta   90.00
_cell.angle_gamma   90.00
#
_symmetry.space_group_name_H-M   'P 1'
#
loop_
_entity.id
_entity.type
_entity.pdbx_description
1 polymer ?
#
loop_
_entity_poly.entity_id
_entity_poly.type
_entity_poly.pdbx_seq_one_letter_code
_entity_poly.pdbx_strand_id
1 'polypeptide(L)'
;MLQRYTKSFHGFAARLTEEEAAKLLGMEGIVSVFPSRMNKMATTSSWDFLGFPITAKRSTKESDIIIGVFDSGIWQESPTFSDKGYGPPPAKWKGICEANFTCNK
;
A
#
# COMPACT_ATOMS: atom_id res chain seq x y z
N MET A 1 0.24 18.29 14.48
CA MET A 1 -0.27 16.92 14.17
C MET A 1 -0.14 16.70 12.68
N LEU A 2 0.54 15.64 12.24
CA LEU A 2 0.78 15.35 10.83
C LEU A 2 -0.33 14.50 10.21
N GLN A 3 -0.80 13.50 10.96
CA GLN A 3 -1.86 12.61 10.50
C GLN A 3 -2.61 12.02 11.70
N ARG A 4 -3.89 11.73 11.51
CA ARG A 4 -4.75 11.04 12.50
C ARG A 4 -5.27 9.72 11.95
N TYR A 5 -5.18 8.66 12.74
CA TYR A 5 -5.65 7.33 12.39
C TYR A 5 -6.89 6.99 13.24
N THR A 6 -7.96 6.55 12.58
CA THR A 6 -9.26 6.26 13.24
C THR A 6 -9.94 4.98 12.79
N LYS A 7 -9.42 4.31 11.75
CA LYS A 7 -10.08 3.14 11.13
C LYS A 7 -9.55 1.84 11.70
N SER A 8 -8.26 1.56 11.50
CA SER A 8 -7.64 0.30 11.96
C SER A 8 -7.12 0.38 13.39
N PHE A 9 -6.69 1.58 13.81
CA PHE A 9 -6.28 1.87 15.18
C PHE A 9 -6.54 3.35 15.47
N HIS A 10 -6.69 3.67 16.75
CA HIS A 10 -6.81 5.05 17.23
C HIS A 10 -5.41 5.58 17.56
N GLY A 11 -4.94 6.58 16.79
CA GLY A 11 -3.62 7.14 17.00
C GLY A 11 -3.35 8.35 16.12
N PHE A 12 -2.13 8.88 16.20
CA PHE A 12 -1.70 10.02 15.39
C PHE A 12 -0.19 9.99 15.15
N ALA A 13 0.23 10.67 14.08
CA ALA A 13 1.63 10.98 13.82
C ALA A 13 1.88 12.47 14.12
N ALA A 14 3.00 12.79 14.77
CA ALA A 14 3.41 14.14 15.10
C ALA A 14 4.94 14.28 15.04
N ARG A 15 5.43 15.51 14.85
CA ARG A 15 6.82 15.86 15.15
C ARG A 15 6.87 16.29 16.60
N LEU A 16 7.76 15.67 17.36
CA LEU A 16 7.92 15.86 18.79
C LEU A 16 9.41 15.86 19.12
N THR A 17 9.80 16.57 20.16
CA THR A 17 11.12 16.37 20.79
C THR A 17 11.12 15.06 21.58
N GLU A 18 12.31 14.60 21.98
CA GLU A 18 12.44 13.40 22.82
C GLU A 18 11.74 13.59 24.18
N GLU A 19 11.81 14.79 24.76
CA GLU A 19 11.14 15.13 26.01
C GLU A 19 9.61 15.14 25.87
N GLU A 20 9.09 15.64 24.76
CA GLU A 20 7.65 15.62 24.46
C GLU A 20 7.14 14.19 24.26
N ALA A 21 7.90 13.35 23.53
CA ALA A 21 7.57 11.95 23.35
C ALA A 21 7.58 11.17 24.68
N ALA A 22 8.55 11.44 25.56
CA ALA A 22 8.62 10.84 26.89
C ALA A 22 7.44 11.26 27.78
N LYS A 23 7.01 12.52 27.73
CA LYS A 23 5.81 12.98 28.45
C LYS A 23 4.55 12.27 27.94
N LEU A 24 4.40 12.11 26.63
CA LEU A 24 3.24 11.43 26.03
C LEU A 24 3.14 9.96 26.45
N LEU A 25 4.26 9.26 26.58
CA LEU A 25 4.27 7.87 27.06
C LEU A 25 3.66 7.70 28.46
N GLY A 26 3.68 8.74 29.29
CA GLY A 26 3.09 8.73 30.63
C GLY A 26 1.62 9.18 30.69
N MET A 27 1.02 9.59 29.56
CA MET A 27 -0.36 10.08 29.54
C MET A 27 -1.36 8.94 29.49
N GLU A 28 -2.42 9.05 30.30
CA GLU A 28 -3.56 8.14 30.24
C GLU A 28 -4.16 8.10 28.82
N GLY A 29 -4.42 6.89 28.31
CA GLY A 29 -4.93 6.67 26.96
C GLY A 29 -3.86 6.54 25.88
N ILE A 30 -2.58 6.78 26.18
CA ILE A 30 -1.46 6.47 25.27
C ILE A 30 -0.96 5.06 25.55
N VAL A 31 -1.14 4.16 24.59
CA VAL A 31 -0.70 2.76 24.70
C VAL A 31 0.79 2.60 24.38
N SER A 32 1.29 3.35 23.39
CA SER A 32 2.68 3.27 22.95
C SER A 32 3.07 4.49 22.11
N VAL A 33 4.34 4.89 22.18
CA VAL A 33 4.95 5.88 21.29
C VAL A 33 6.19 5.25 20.69
N PHE A 34 6.34 5.33 19.36
CA PHE A 34 7.49 4.81 18.64
C PHE A 34 7.98 5.83 17.61
N PRO A 35 9.31 5.94 17.40
CA PRO A 35 9.86 6.82 16.40
C PRO A 35 9.45 6.35 14.99
N SER A 36 9.09 7.28 14.12
CA SER A 36 8.87 7.00 12.71
C SER A 36 10.19 6.56 12.06
N ARG A 37 10.15 5.49 11.26
CA ARG A 37 11.32 4.93 10.59
C ARG A 37 11.08 4.87 9.08
N MET A 38 12.13 5.16 8.32
CA MET A 38 12.11 4.97 6.87
C MET A 38 12.55 3.55 6.55
N ASN A 39 11.75 2.85 5.76
CA ASN A 39 12.10 1.53 5.24
C ASN A 39 12.97 1.67 3.98
N LYS A 40 13.87 0.72 3.76
CA LYS A 40 14.69 0.64 2.54
C LYS A 40 14.02 -0.28 1.53
N MET A 41 14.18 0.03 0.25
CA MET A 41 13.72 -0.83 -0.85
C MET A 41 14.43 -2.18 -0.78
N ALA A 42 13.65 -3.27 -0.80
CA ALA A 42 14.18 -4.63 -0.69
C ALA A 42 14.63 -5.20 -2.04
N THR A 43 13.95 -4.82 -3.13
CA THR A 43 14.28 -5.28 -4.50
C THR A 43 13.75 -4.29 -5.54
N THR A 44 14.36 -4.26 -6.72
CA THR A 44 13.85 -3.62 -7.94
C THR A 44 13.28 -4.63 -8.95
N SER A 45 13.46 -5.93 -8.71
CA SER A 45 12.96 -7.03 -9.55
C SER A 45 12.36 -8.13 -8.68
N SER A 46 11.06 -8.39 -8.83
CA SER A 46 10.34 -9.34 -7.98
C SER A 46 10.47 -10.80 -8.45
N TRP A 47 10.68 -11.06 -9.73
CA TRP A 47 10.66 -12.43 -10.28
C TRP A 47 11.76 -13.30 -9.68
N ASP A 48 13.01 -12.83 -9.74
CA ASP A 48 14.16 -13.52 -9.16
C ASP A 48 14.11 -13.53 -7.63
N PHE A 49 13.63 -12.43 -7.03
CA PHE A 49 13.49 -12.30 -5.58
C PHE A 49 12.52 -13.34 -4.99
N LEU A 50 11.40 -13.60 -5.67
CA LEU A 50 10.38 -14.56 -5.24
C LEU A 50 10.66 -16.00 -5.73
N GLY A 51 11.63 -16.20 -6.63
CA GLY A 51 11.92 -17.49 -7.21
C GLY A 51 10.79 -18.05 -8.08
N PHE A 52 9.99 -17.18 -8.72
CA PHE A 52 8.87 -17.62 -9.55
C PHE A 52 9.34 -18.12 -10.93
N PRO A 53 8.83 -19.27 -11.42
CA PRO A 53 9.12 -19.72 -12.78
C PRO A 53 8.47 -18.77 -13.81
N ILE A 54 9.16 -18.56 -14.93
CA ILE A 54 8.65 -17.78 -16.07
C ILE A 54 7.34 -18.37 -16.61
N THR A 55 7.17 -19.69 -16.48
CA THR A 55 5.96 -20.41 -16.88
C THR A 55 5.15 -20.82 -15.65
N ALA A 56 3.92 -20.31 -15.56
CA ALA A 56 2.96 -20.68 -14.53
C ALA A 56 1.71 -21.30 -15.17
N LYS A 57 1.21 -22.41 -14.62
CA LYS A 57 -0.11 -22.94 -14.97
C LYS A 57 -1.17 -22.02 -14.37
N ARG A 58 -1.87 -21.27 -15.23
CA ARG A 58 -2.89 -20.31 -14.82
C ARG A 58 -4.17 -21.01 -14.38
N SER A 59 -4.88 -20.39 -13.44
CA SER A 59 -6.11 -20.91 -12.85
C SER A 59 -7.21 -19.88 -12.94
N THR A 60 -8.46 -20.31 -13.09
CA THR A 60 -9.64 -19.42 -13.06
C THR A 60 -9.80 -18.70 -11.71
N LYS A 61 -9.06 -19.12 -10.68
CA LYS A 61 -8.99 -18.46 -9.37
C LYS A 61 -8.13 -17.19 -9.34
N GLU A 62 -7.44 -16.85 -10.42
CA GLU A 62 -6.56 -15.68 -10.51
C GLU A 62 -7.31 -14.40 -10.98
N SER A 63 -8.63 -14.40 -10.86
CA SER A 63 -9.52 -13.28 -11.23
C SER A 63 -10.33 -12.82 -10.02
N ASP A 64 -10.89 -11.61 -10.10
CA ASP A 64 -11.66 -10.98 -9.01
C ASP A 64 -10.83 -10.76 -7.70
N ILE A 65 -9.52 -10.57 -7.79
CA ILE A 65 -8.63 -10.31 -6.64
C ILE A 65 -8.22 -8.84 -6.63
N ILE A 66 -8.24 -8.23 -5.45
CA ILE A 66 -7.71 -6.87 -5.23
C ILE A 66 -6.35 -7.01 -4.54
N ILE A 67 -5.30 -6.50 -5.17
CA ILE A 67 -3.93 -6.52 -4.65
C ILE A 67 -3.55 -5.07 -4.30
N GLY A 68 -3.20 -4.83 -3.03
CA GLY A 68 -2.65 -3.56 -2.58
C GLY A 68 -1.13 -3.56 -2.69
N VAL A 69 -0.57 -2.58 -3.39
CA VAL A 69 0.88 -2.43 -3.59
C VAL A 69 1.33 -1.15 -2.88
N PHE A 70 2.19 -1.28 -1.86
CA PHE A 70 2.81 -0.17 -1.15
C PHE A 70 4.29 -0.10 -1.55
N ASP A 71 4.58 0.63 -2.63
CA ASP A 71 5.93 0.73 -3.21
C ASP A 71 6.26 2.18 -3.59
N SER A 72 7.36 2.37 -4.29
CA SER A 72 7.83 3.63 -4.88
C SER A 72 6.95 4.18 -5.99
N GLY A 73 6.01 3.38 -6.50
CA GLY A 73 5.08 3.76 -7.57
C GLY A 73 4.97 2.69 -8.65
N ILE A 74 4.37 3.05 -9.77
CA ILE A 74 4.17 2.17 -10.92
C ILE A 74 4.26 2.98 -12.22
N TRP A 75 4.86 2.41 -13.26
CA TRP A 75 4.89 3.02 -14.59
C TRP A 75 3.60 2.69 -15.35
N GLN A 76 2.56 3.50 -15.13
CA GLN A 76 1.19 3.23 -15.59
C GLN A 76 1.05 3.17 -17.12
N GLU A 77 1.88 3.91 -17.85
CA GLU A 77 1.85 3.98 -19.31
C GLU A 77 2.52 2.78 -19.99
N SER A 78 3.13 1.88 -19.20
CA SER A 78 3.75 0.68 -19.74
C SER A 78 2.69 -0.18 -20.45
N PRO A 79 2.97 -0.70 -21.65
CA PRO A 79 2.06 -1.62 -22.36
C PRO A 79 1.66 -2.86 -21.54
N THR A 80 2.45 -3.23 -20.54
CA THR A 80 2.15 -4.35 -19.63
C THR A 80 0.95 -4.10 -18.73
N PHE A 81 0.51 -2.86 -18.56
CA PHE A 81 -0.69 -2.48 -17.81
C PHE A 81 -1.91 -2.22 -18.70
N SER A 82 -1.87 -2.58 -19.98
CA SER A 82 -3.05 -2.50 -20.84
C SER A 82 -4.17 -3.42 -20.33
N ASP A 83 -5.38 -2.86 -20.22
CA ASP A 83 -6.60 -3.56 -19.84
C ASP A 83 -7.28 -4.28 -21.02
N LYS A 84 -6.67 -4.26 -22.22
CA LYS A 84 -7.22 -4.90 -23.41
C LYS A 84 -7.40 -6.41 -23.18
N GLY A 85 -8.65 -6.87 -23.23
CA GLY A 85 -9.02 -8.27 -23.02
C GLY A 85 -9.35 -8.64 -21.57
N TYR A 86 -9.29 -7.67 -20.64
CA TYR A 86 -9.76 -7.83 -19.26
C TYR A 86 -11.20 -7.30 -19.09
N GLY A 87 -11.90 -7.85 -18.10
CA GLY A 87 -13.22 -7.37 -17.69
C GLY A 87 -13.13 -6.18 -16.72
N PRO A 88 -14.27 -5.70 -16.23
CA PRO A 88 -14.32 -4.59 -15.27
C PRO A 88 -13.62 -4.96 -13.95
N PRO A 89 -13.23 -3.96 -13.13
CA PRO A 89 -12.72 -4.19 -11.78
C PRO A 89 -13.65 -5.08 -10.94
N PRO A 90 -13.11 -5.80 -9.93
CA PRO A 90 -13.89 -6.53 -8.94
C PRO A 90 -15.04 -5.68 -8.37
N ALA A 91 -16.27 -6.19 -8.33
CA ALA A 91 -17.44 -5.42 -7.85
C ALA A 91 -17.31 -4.95 -6.39
N LYS A 92 -16.46 -5.61 -5.60
CA LYS A 92 -16.11 -5.25 -4.22
C LYS A 92 -15.08 -4.12 -4.10
N TRP A 93 -14.45 -3.71 -5.20
CA TRP A 93 -13.49 -2.62 -5.21
C TRP A 93 -14.23 -1.28 -5.03
N LYS A 94 -13.80 -0.52 -4.02
CA LYS A 94 -14.36 0.81 -3.67
C LYS A 94 -13.31 1.91 -3.77
N GLY A 95 -12.24 1.66 -4.53
CA GLY A 95 -11.19 2.65 -4.77
C GLY A 95 -11.67 3.76 -5.69
N ILE A 96 -10.89 4.82 -5.76
CA ILE A 96 -11.10 5.93 -6.68
C ILE A 96 -9.99 5.88 -7.71
N CYS A 97 -10.34 6.03 -8.98
CA CYS A 97 -9.38 6.34 -10.03
C CYS A 97 -9.04 7.82 -9.94
N GLU A 98 -7.78 8.18 -9.68
CA GLU A 98 -7.41 9.60 -9.69
C GLU A 98 -7.48 10.15 -11.11
N ALA A 99 -7.91 11.42 -11.24
CA ALA A 99 -8.40 12.01 -12.48
C ALA A 99 -7.36 12.14 -13.62
N ASN A 100 -6.09 11.82 -13.37
CA ASN A 100 -5.00 12.00 -14.32
C ASN A 100 -4.69 10.74 -15.14
N PHE A 101 -5.43 9.64 -14.96
CA PHE A 101 -5.24 8.41 -15.72
C PHE A 101 -6.56 7.67 -16.01
N THR A 102 -6.55 6.85 -17.06
CA THR A 102 -7.68 6.00 -17.43
C THR A 102 -7.60 4.71 -16.63
N CYS A 103 -8.54 4.49 -15.72
CA CYS A 103 -8.74 3.16 -15.14
C CYS A 103 -9.55 2.28 -16.07
N ASN A 104 -9.38 0.96 -15.91
CA ASN A 104 -10.26 -0.02 -16.52
C ASN A 104 -11.71 0.25 -16.14
N LYS A 105 -12.60 0.15 -17.13
CA LYS A 105 -14.05 0.32 -16.97
C LYS A 105 -14.74 -1.03 -16.84
#